data_AF-A0A453LYP1-F1
#
_entry.id   AF-A0A453LYP1-F1
#
_cell.length_a   1.000
_cell.length_b   1.000
_cell.length_c   1.000
_cell.angle_alpha   90.00
_cell.angle_beta   90.00
_cell.angle_gamma   90.00
#
_symmetry.space_group_name_H-M   'P 1'
#
loop_
_entity.id
_entity.type
_entity.pdbx_description
1 polymer ?
#
loop_
_entity_poly.entity_id
_entity_poly.type
_entity_poly.pdbx_seq_one_letter_code
_entity_poly.pdbx_strand_id
1 'polypeptide(L)'
;EGAERSGLEKILDALMDGKPARSVDLPDHEKEAIQHLYLLTMKPVIYVANVTESDLADPDKNPHVQEVAKLASELKSGMVTISAQVVEAELSELPLEERVEYLNSLDVAESGLGNLVKATYNLLGLRTYFTTGEQETKAWTIIAGHDCTSSSRSYS
;
A
#
# COMPACT_ATOMS: atom_id res chain seq x y z
N GLU A 1 28.32 13.70 -6.51
CA GLU A 1 28.11 15.15 -6.32
C GLU A 1 27.16 15.79 -7.34
N GLY A 2 27.45 15.78 -8.65
CA GLY A 2 26.56 16.44 -9.64
C GLY A 2 25.12 15.90 -9.70
N ALA A 3 24.96 14.57 -9.71
CA ALA A 3 23.65 13.91 -9.73
C ALA A 3 22.84 14.15 -8.44
N GLU A 4 23.51 14.09 -7.29
CA GLU A 4 22.90 14.34 -5.98
C GLU A 4 22.36 15.77 -5.88
N ARG A 5 23.17 16.75 -6.29
CA ARG A 5 22.76 18.16 -6.30
C ARG A 5 21.56 18.39 -7.23
N SER A 6 21.60 17.84 -8.44
CA SER A 6 20.49 17.90 -9.41
C SER A 6 19.19 17.33 -8.83
N GLY A 7 19.26 16.15 -8.19
CA GLY A 7 18.10 15.53 -7.55
C GLY A 7 17.56 16.36 -6.39
N LEU A 8 18.44 16.93 -5.56
CA LEU A 8 18.07 17.76 -4.42
C LEU A 8 17.43 19.10 -4.84
N GLU A 9 17.93 19.75 -5.90
CA GLU A 9 17.34 20.99 -6.42
C GLU A 9 15.89 20.75 -6.88
N LYS A 10 15.63 19.66 -7.63
CA LYS A 10 14.27 19.28 -8.05
C LYS A 10 13.35 18.96 -6.87
N ILE A 11 13.87 18.26 -5.85
CA ILE A 11 13.09 17.95 -4.65
C ILE A 11 12.80 19.23 -3.85
N LEU A 12 13.77 20.14 -3.75
CA LEU A 12 13.62 21.39 -3.02
C LEU A 12 12.49 22.24 -3.63
N ASP A 13 12.46 22.39 -4.95
CA ASP A 13 11.40 23.11 -5.66
C ASP A 13 10.02 22.50 -5.36
N ALA A 14 9.91 21.17 -5.40
CA ALA A 14 8.67 20.48 -5.08
C ALA A 14 8.24 20.68 -3.62
N LEU A 15 9.18 20.61 -2.68
CA LEU A 15 8.91 20.83 -1.25
C LEU A 15 8.49 22.28 -0.96
N MET A 16 9.07 23.26 -1.66
CA MET A 16 8.66 24.67 -1.56
C MET A 16 7.24 24.90 -2.07
N ASP A 17 6.81 24.15 -3.08
CA ASP A 17 5.43 24.10 -3.58
C ASP A 17 4.48 23.29 -2.67
N GLY A 18 4.96 22.75 -1.54
CA GLY A 18 4.17 21.91 -0.63
C GLY A 18 3.90 20.50 -1.15
N LYS A 19 4.60 20.07 -2.20
CA LYS A 19 4.47 18.73 -2.79
C LYS A 19 5.51 17.78 -2.19
N PRO A 20 5.15 16.51 -1.94
CA PRO A 20 6.07 15.54 -1.36
C PRO A 20 7.16 15.14 -2.35
N ALA A 21 8.36 14.85 -1.86
CA ALA A 21 9.47 14.38 -2.71
C ALA A 21 9.12 13.18 -3.61
N ARG A 22 8.21 12.29 -3.17
CA ARG A 22 7.75 11.13 -3.96
C ARG A 22 7.03 11.47 -5.26
N SER A 23 6.46 12.69 -5.39
CA SER A 23 5.77 13.09 -6.63
C SER A 23 6.74 13.45 -7.74
N VAL A 24 8.01 13.74 -7.40
CA VAL A 24 9.05 14.13 -8.36
C VAL A 24 9.59 12.90 -9.08
N ASP A 25 9.55 12.93 -10.41
CA ASP A 25 10.18 11.90 -11.23
C ASP A 25 11.68 12.13 -11.32
N LEU A 26 12.43 11.31 -10.60
CA LEU A 26 13.88 11.26 -10.65
C LEU A 26 14.36 10.00 -11.39
N PRO A 27 15.39 10.11 -12.25
CA PRO A 27 16.06 8.94 -12.83
C PRO A 27 16.80 8.15 -11.75
N ASP A 28 17.07 6.87 -12.01
CA ASP A 28 17.58 5.93 -11.00
C ASP A 28 18.92 6.38 -10.38
N HIS A 29 19.83 6.91 -11.19
CA HIS A 29 21.11 7.43 -10.70
C HIS A 29 20.98 8.63 -9.75
N GLU A 30 19.95 9.48 -9.91
CA GLU A 30 19.67 10.57 -8.96
C GLU A 30 19.01 10.02 -7.68
N LYS A 31 18.11 9.04 -7.81
CA LYS A 31 17.47 8.37 -6.66
C LYS A 31 18.49 7.65 -5.77
N GLU A 32 19.41 6.91 -6.37
CA GLU A 32 20.48 6.20 -5.65
C GLU A 32 21.39 7.19 -4.90
N ALA A 33 21.72 8.33 -5.52
CA ALA A 33 22.57 9.34 -4.91
C ALA A 33 21.95 9.95 -3.64
N ILE A 34 20.62 10.13 -3.59
CA ILE A 34 19.91 10.72 -2.45
C ILE A 34 19.35 9.70 -1.44
N GLN A 35 19.45 8.40 -1.74
CA GLN A 35 18.82 7.34 -0.95
C GLN A 35 19.27 7.36 0.53
N HIS A 36 20.53 7.74 0.78
CA HIS A 36 21.13 7.81 2.10
C HIS A 36 20.52 8.89 3.01
N LEU A 37 19.76 9.85 2.47
CA LEU A 37 19.12 10.93 3.23
C LEU A 37 17.83 10.48 3.92
N TYR A 38 17.24 9.35 3.52
CA TYR A 38 16.03 8.78 4.12
C TYR A 38 14.87 9.78 4.31
N LEU A 39 14.62 10.64 3.31
CA LEU A 39 13.59 11.67 3.37
C LEU A 39 12.20 11.08 3.68
N LEU A 40 11.51 11.64 4.67
CA LEU A 40 10.19 11.18 5.10
C LEU A 40 9.15 11.24 3.98
N THR A 41 9.15 12.32 3.20
CA THR A 41 8.20 12.56 2.11
C THR A 41 8.45 11.70 0.87
N MET A 42 9.57 10.98 0.82
CA MET A 42 9.91 10.05 -0.26
C MET A 42 9.36 8.64 -0.01
N LYS A 43 8.97 8.33 1.24
CA LYS A 43 8.37 7.03 1.57
C LYS A 43 7.06 6.86 0.81
N PRO A 44 6.75 5.64 0.34
CA PRO A 44 5.48 5.36 -0.28
C PRO A 44 4.34 5.47 0.74
N VAL A 45 3.19 5.97 0.31
CA VAL A 45 2.02 6.24 1.16
C VAL A 45 0.78 5.60 0.54
N ILE A 46 -0.12 5.11 1.39
CA ILE A 46 -1.47 4.69 1.03
C ILE A 46 -2.45 5.62 1.76
N TYR A 47 -3.40 6.17 1.01
CA TYR A 47 -4.55 6.88 1.56
C TYR A 47 -5.65 5.88 1.88
N VAL A 48 -6.14 5.93 3.11
CA VAL A 48 -7.22 5.07 3.58
C VAL A 48 -8.46 5.94 3.75
N ALA A 49 -9.40 5.81 2.82
CA ALA A 49 -10.67 6.53 2.88
C ALA A 49 -11.66 5.71 3.73
N ASN A 50 -11.96 6.22 4.93
CA ASN A 50 -12.95 5.62 5.80
C ASN A 50 -14.35 6.10 5.37
N VAL A 51 -15.19 5.17 4.91
CA VAL A 51 -16.53 5.43 4.39
C VAL A 51 -17.57 4.65 5.19
N THR A 52 -18.84 5.02 5.01
CA THR A 52 -19.96 4.28 5.60
C THR A 52 -20.20 2.96 4.85
N GLU A 53 -20.93 2.03 5.47
CA GLU A 53 -21.23 0.73 4.84
C GLU A 53 -22.03 0.86 3.54
N SER A 54 -22.97 1.82 3.50
CA SER A 54 -23.77 2.12 2.31
C SER A 54 -22.93 2.62 1.13
N ASP A 55 -21.79 3.24 1.42
CA ASP A 55 -20.85 3.74 0.41
C ASP A 55 -19.81 2.68 0.03
N LEU A 56 -19.76 1.53 0.72
CA LEU A 56 -18.73 0.51 0.47
C LEU A 56 -19.00 -0.27 -0.83
N ALA A 57 -20.28 -0.48 -1.15
CA ALA A 57 -20.71 -1.14 -2.38
C ALA A 57 -20.49 -0.25 -3.63
N ASP A 58 -20.51 1.07 -3.47
CA ASP A 58 -20.26 2.02 -4.55
C ASP A 58 -19.48 3.25 -4.05
N PRO A 59 -18.16 3.09 -3.82
CA PRO A 59 -17.33 4.17 -3.27
C PRO A 59 -17.23 5.37 -4.21
N ASP A 60 -17.37 5.13 -5.51
CA ASP A 60 -17.28 6.15 -6.54
C ASP A 60 -18.45 7.15 -6.49
N LYS A 61 -19.55 6.82 -5.82
CA LYS A 61 -20.65 7.79 -5.60
C LYS A 61 -20.33 8.85 -4.57
N ASN A 62 -19.38 8.62 -3.65
CA ASN A 62 -19.10 9.56 -2.59
C ASN A 62 -18.11 10.65 -3.08
N PRO A 63 -18.50 11.94 -3.10
CA PRO A 63 -17.65 13.02 -3.59
C PRO A 63 -16.30 13.11 -2.85
N HIS A 64 -16.27 12.76 -1.56
CA HIS A 64 -15.05 12.78 -0.77
C HIS A 64 -14.08 11.68 -1.18
N VAL A 65 -14.58 10.51 -1.56
CA VAL A 65 -13.76 9.41 -2.08
C VAL A 65 -13.12 9.81 -3.40
N GLN A 66 -13.88 10.45 -4.30
CA GLN A 66 -13.36 10.96 -5.56
C GLN A 66 -12.25 12.01 -5.36
N GLU A 67 -12.43 12.92 -4.40
CA GLU A 67 -11.43 13.93 -4.06
C GLU A 67 -10.14 13.30 -3.53
N VAL A 68 -10.25 12.31 -2.64
CA VAL A 68 -9.10 11.55 -2.12
C VAL A 68 -8.44 10.74 -3.24
N ALA A 69 -9.21 10.15 -4.16
CA ALA A 69 -8.68 9.40 -5.31
C ALA A 69 -7.87 10.29 -6.24
N LYS A 70 -8.38 11.51 -6.50
CA LYS A 70 -7.65 12.50 -7.29
C LYS A 70 -6.35 12.91 -6.61
N LEU A 71 -6.40 13.23 -5.31
CA LEU A 71 -5.23 13.59 -4.54
C LEU A 71 -4.19 12.44 -4.49
N ALA A 72 -4.64 11.21 -4.28
CA ALA A 72 -3.77 10.03 -4.26
C ALA A 72 -3.07 9.82 -5.61
N SER A 73 -3.80 10.01 -6.72
CA SER A 73 -3.26 9.93 -8.08
C SER A 73 -2.20 11.02 -8.34
N GLU A 74 -2.51 12.27 -8.00
CA GLU A 74 -1.59 13.42 -8.15
C GLU A 74 -0.30 13.23 -7.34
N LEU A 75 -0.41 12.63 -6.15
CA LEU A 75 0.71 12.38 -5.25
C LEU A 75 1.36 11.00 -5.43
N LYS A 76 1.03 10.27 -6.50
CA LYS A 76 1.54 8.92 -6.81
C LYS A 76 1.47 7.96 -5.62
N SER A 77 0.33 7.97 -4.94
CA SER A 77 0.08 7.22 -3.72
C SER A 77 -1.03 6.20 -3.96
N GLY A 78 -0.98 5.09 -3.22
CA GLY A 78 -2.07 4.11 -3.26
C GLY A 78 -3.32 4.65 -2.57
N MET A 79 -4.48 4.08 -2.87
CA MET A 79 -5.71 4.38 -2.16
C MET A 79 -6.48 3.09 -1.88
N VAL A 80 -7.05 3.00 -0.68
CA VAL A 80 -7.93 1.91 -0.24
C VAL A 80 -9.12 2.52 0.48
N THR A 81 -10.32 2.05 0.16
CA THR A 81 -11.56 2.41 0.87
C THR A 81 -11.88 1.33 1.90
N ILE A 82 -12.18 1.75 3.13
CA ILE A 82 -12.57 0.84 4.22
C ILE A 82 -13.78 1.39 4.98
N SER A 83 -14.54 0.53 5.65
CA SER A 83 -15.51 0.93 6.67
C SER A 83 -15.06 0.38 8.01
N ALA A 84 -14.45 1.23 8.83
CA ALA A 84 -13.83 0.80 10.08
C ALA A 84 -14.85 0.52 11.21
N GLN A 85 -16.08 1.07 11.12
CA GLN A 85 -16.93 1.23 12.29
C GLN A 85 -17.86 0.03 12.58
N VAL A 86 -18.32 -0.68 11.56
CA VAL A 86 -19.31 -1.75 11.74
C VAL A 86 -18.79 -3.03 11.08
N VAL A 87 -18.50 -3.00 9.77
CA VAL A 87 -17.90 -4.14 9.05
C VAL A 87 -16.63 -4.72 9.69
N GLU A 88 -15.52 -3.98 9.84
CA GLU A 88 -14.25 -4.60 10.26
C GLU A 88 -14.20 -5.05 11.72
N ALA A 89 -14.86 -4.33 12.62
CA ALA A 89 -14.92 -4.69 14.03
C ALA A 89 -15.76 -5.96 14.23
N GLU A 90 -16.95 -6.02 13.63
CA GLU A 90 -17.84 -7.19 13.71
C GLU A 90 -17.21 -8.40 12.98
N LEU A 91 -16.61 -8.18 11.80
CA LEU A 91 -15.91 -9.24 11.06
C LEU A 91 -14.80 -9.91 11.85
N SER A 92 -14.13 -9.17 12.73
CA SER A 92 -13.03 -9.71 13.55
C SER A 92 -13.51 -10.67 14.64
N GLU A 93 -14.76 -10.52 15.08
CA GLU A 93 -15.39 -11.33 16.12
C GLU A 93 -16.16 -12.53 15.55
N LEU A 94 -16.56 -12.46 14.27
CA LEU A 94 -17.29 -13.53 13.59
C LEU A 94 -16.38 -14.69 13.14
N PRO A 95 -16.86 -15.95 13.22
CA PRO A 95 -16.19 -17.09 12.62
C PRO A 95 -16.15 -16.98 11.08
N LEU A 96 -15.25 -17.74 10.47
CA LEU A 96 -14.92 -17.60 9.04
C LEU A 96 -16.13 -17.83 8.13
N GLU A 97 -17.00 -18.79 8.46
CA GLU A 97 -18.19 -19.08 7.66
C GLU A 97 -19.19 -17.90 7.69
N GLU A 98 -19.45 -17.35 8.88
CA GLU A 98 -20.37 -16.22 9.07
C GLU A 98 -19.84 -14.93 8.44
N ARG A 99 -18.51 -14.73 8.44
CA ARG A 99 -17.86 -13.61 7.75
C ARG A 99 -18.16 -13.58 6.25
N VAL A 100 -18.13 -14.73 5.58
CA VAL A 100 -18.39 -14.79 4.14
C VAL A 100 -19.85 -14.48 3.85
N GLU A 101 -20.77 -15.00 4.66
CA GLU A 101 -22.21 -14.69 4.54
C GLU A 101 -22.50 -13.21 4.77
N TYR A 102 -21.88 -12.60 5.78
CA TYR A 102 -22.02 -11.18 6.10
C TYR A 102 -21.50 -10.28 4.97
N LEU A 103 -20.30 -10.57 4.44
CA LEU A 103 -19.72 -9.84 3.30
C LEU A 103 -20.60 -9.93 2.06
N ASN A 104 -21.14 -11.12 1.75
CA ASN A 104 -22.07 -11.31 0.64
C ASN A 104 -23.37 -10.53 0.84
N SER A 105 -23.85 -10.37 2.09
CA SER A 105 -25.07 -9.60 2.39
C SER A 105 -24.90 -8.09 2.14
N LEU A 106 -23.65 -7.60 2.20
CA LEU A 106 -23.28 -6.21 1.93
C LEU A 106 -22.91 -5.97 0.45
N ASP A 107 -22.94 -7.01 -0.39
CA ASP A 107 -22.46 -6.99 -1.78
C ASP A 107 -20.97 -6.65 -1.90
N VAL A 108 -20.18 -7.11 -0.92
CA VAL A 108 -18.74 -6.82 -0.82
C VAL A 108 -17.97 -8.14 -0.89
N ALA A 109 -17.05 -8.27 -1.85
CA ALA A 109 -16.32 -9.52 -2.07
C ALA A 109 -15.24 -9.81 -1.01
N GLU A 110 -14.61 -8.78 -0.45
CA GLU A 110 -13.50 -8.90 0.50
C GLU A 110 -13.52 -7.80 1.56
N SER A 111 -12.99 -8.10 2.76
CA SER A 111 -12.88 -7.10 3.81
C SER A 111 -11.94 -5.95 3.40
N GLY A 112 -12.27 -4.73 3.81
CA GLY A 112 -11.45 -3.55 3.62
C GLY A 112 -10.07 -3.70 4.26
N LEU A 113 -9.97 -4.40 5.40
CA LEU A 113 -8.68 -4.73 6.02
C LEU A 113 -7.85 -5.69 5.16
N GLY A 114 -8.47 -6.69 4.55
CA GLY A 114 -7.80 -7.60 3.60
C GLY A 114 -7.24 -6.85 2.40
N ASN A 115 -8.04 -5.93 1.85
CA ASN A 115 -7.61 -5.04 0.76
C ASN A 115 -6.47 -4.10 1.17
N LEU A 116 -6.51 -3.56 2.39
CA LEU A 116 -5.44 -2.72 2.93
C LEU A 116 -4.13 -3.51 3.08
N VAL A 117 -4.19 -4.74 3.59
CA VAL A 117 -3.01 -5.61 3.73
C VAL A 117 -2.41 -5.92 2.36
N LYS A 118 -3.24 -6.31 1.38
CA LYS A 118 -2.78 -6.58 0.00
C LYS A 118 -2.17 -5.34 -0.65
N ALA A 119 -2.82 -4.18 -0.53
CA ALA A 119 -2.32 -2.92 -1.05
C ALA A 119 -0.97 -2.54 -0.42
N THR A 120 -0.82 -2.73 0.90
CA THR A 120 0.43 -2.47 1.62
C THR A 120 1.54 -3.43 1.19
N TYR A 121 1.23 -4.71 1.00
CA TYR A 121 2.16 -5.70 0.46
C TYR A 121 2.68 -5.28 -0.92
N ASN A 122 1.77 -4.92 -1.81
CA ASN A 122 2.13 -4.46 -3.15
C ASN A 122 2.95 -3.16 -3.12
N LEU A 123 2.60 -2.21 -2.24
CA LEU A 123 3.28 -0.93 -2.10
C LEU A 123 4.73 -1.10 -1.63
N LEU A 124 4.96 -1.99 -0.66
CA LEU A 124 6.29 -2.33 -0.18
C LEU A 124 7.05 -3.23 -1.17
N GLY A 125 6.42 -3.62 -2.27
CA GLY A 125 6.98 -4.55 -3.24
C GLY A 125 7.19 -5.94 -2.65
N LEU A 126 6.42 -6.34 -1.64
CA LEU A 126 6.55 -7.66 -1.02
C LEU A 126 5.80 -8.71 -1.84
N ARG A 127 6.36 -9.91 -1.91
CA ARG A 127 5.78 -11.10 -2.54
C ARG A 127 5.86 -12.26 -1.58
N THR A 128 4.96 -13.23 -1.77
CA THR A 128 4.91 -14.44 -0.94
C THR A 128 5.28 -15.64 -1.80
N TYR A 129 6.22 -16.46 -1.33
CA TYR A 129 6.47 -17.80 -1.89
C TYR A 129 6.12 -18.87 -0.86
N PHE A 130 5.72 -20.04 -1.34
CA PHE A 130 5.31 -21.15 -0.49
C PHE A 130 6.34 -22.27 -0.53
N THR A 131 6.60 -22.85 0.64
CA THR A 131 7.30 -24.13 0.77
C THR A 131 6.32 -25.14 1.33
N THR A 132 6.03 -26.19 0.58
CA THR A 132 5.15 -27.29 0.99
C THR A 132 5.97 -28.55 1.16
N GLY A 133 5.95 -29.12 2.37
CA GLY A 133 6.43 -30.47 2.67
C GLY A 133 5.30 -31.36 3.17
N GLU A 134 5.59 -32.64 3.48
CA GLU A 134 4.58 -33.58 4.00
C GLU A 134 3.97 -33.14 5.34
N GLN A 135 4.72 -32.41 6.17
CA GLN A 135 4.26 -32.01 7.50
C GLN A 135 3.73 -30.58 7.58
N GLU A 136 4.24 -29.65 6.76
CA GLU A 136 3.88 -28.23 6.87
C GLU A 136 3.91 -27.52 5.51
N THR A 137 2.98 -26.58 5.35
CA THR A 137 3.03 -25.55 4.30
C THR A 137 3.31 -24.21 4.96
N LYS A 138 4.39 -23.55 4.55
CA LYS A 138 4.79 -22.23 5.05
C LYS A 138 4.79 -21.19 3.94
N ALA A 139 4.35 -19.99 4.28
CA ALA A 139 4.36 -18.81 3.43
C ALA A 139 5.50 -17.88 3.87
N TRP A 140 6.33 -17.45 2.94
CA TRP A 140 7.51 -16.63 3.20
C TRP A 140 7.45 -15.33 2.41
N THR A 141 7.73 -14.21 3.08
CA THR A 141 7.71 -12.86 2.49
C THR A 141 9.07 -12.48 1.95
N ILE A 142 9.13 -12.04 0.69
CA ILE A 142 10.34 -11.57 0.00
C ILE A 142 10.09 -10.23 -0.68
N ILE A 143 11.15 -9.48 -0.96
CA ILE A 143 11.07 -8.26 -1.78
C ILE A 143 11.03 -8.68 -3.26
N ALA A 144 10.16 -8.05 -4.05
CA ALA A 144 10.03 -8.29 -5.48
C ALA A 144 11.36 -8.04 -6.18
N GLY A 145 11.83 -9.04 -6.92
CA GLY A 145 13.13 -9.00 -7.61
C GLY A 145 14.28 -9.66 -6.85
N HIS A 146 14.08 -10.08 -5.60
CA HIS A 146 15.04 -10.95 -4.91
C HIS A 146 14.93 -12.40 -5.43
N ASP A 147 16.08 -12.98 -5.79
CA ASP A 147 16.18 -14.41 -6.10
C ASP A 147 16.05 -15.27 -4.83
N CYS A 148 15.48 -16.47 -4.95
CA CYS A 148 15.22 -17.39 -3.83
C CYS A 148 16.46 -17.77 -3.00
N THR A 149 17.67 -17.65 -3.58
CA THR A 149 18.96 -17.85 -2.89
C THR A 149 19.35 -16.70 -1.97
N SER A 150 18.89 -15.48 -2.26
CA SER A 150 19.14 -14.30 -1.42
C SER A 150 18.21 -14.26 -0.21
N SER A 151 16.96 -14.72 -0.34
CA SER A 151 15.96 -14.76 0.73
C SER A 151 16.22 -15.86 1.77
N SER A 152 16.76 -17.01 1.35
CA SER A 152 17.08 -18.12 2.26
C SER A 152 18.25 -17.84 3.21
N ARG A 153 19.16 -16.91 2.85
CA ARG A 153 20.27 -16.47 3.72
C ARG A 153 19.87 -15.49 4.81
N SER A 154 18.77 -14.75 4.64
CA SER A 154 18.30 -13.79 5.65
C SER A 154 17.60 -14.44 6.85
N TYR A 155 17.27 -15.73 6.75
CA TYR A 155 16.54 -16.50 7.76
C TYR A 155 17.33 -17.72 8.28
N SER A 156 18.64 -17.83 7.96
CA SER A 156 19.59 -18.78 8.57
C SER A 156 20.45 -18.08 9.61
#